data_AF-A0A849DAM8-F1
#
_entry.id   AF-A0A849DAM8-F1
#
_cell.length_a   1.000
_cell.length_b   1.000
_cell.length_c   1.000
_cell.angle_alpha   90.00
_cell.angle_beta   90.00
_cell.angle_gamma   90.00
#
_symmetry.space_group_name_H-M   'P 1'
#
loop_
_entity.id
_entity.type
_entity.pdbx_description
1 polymer ?
#
loop_
_entity_poly.entity_id
_entity_poly.type
_entity_poly.pdbx_seq_one_letter_code
_entity_poly.pdbx_strand_id
1 'polypeptide(L)'
;MNIRKILGAIFITISIILGGIFFNGISYPVGLDGYFKAAYYNQFGPLAICVELLFAGVYLYIKHRKTNFTLALFAFTTILDPVFSTMGLFTSQLPIYALVLFLCCALISLWLAFSNNFSLGRITFLGAFGSFLLGTAVELFFNYL
;
A
#
# COMPACT_ATOMS: atom_id res chain seq x y z
N MET A 1 20.94 -17.86 0.94
CA MET A 1 19.51 -17.54 0.77
C MET A 1 19.38 -16.18 0.11
N ASN A 2 18.60 -16.02 -0.97
CA ASN A 2 18.53 -14.73 -1.69
C ASN A 2 17.63 -13.76 -0.90
N ILE A 3 18.22 -12.80 -0.20
CA ILE A 3 17.49 -11.89 0.71
C ILE A 3 16.32 -11.16 0.05
N ARG A 4 16.43 -10.86 -1.25
CA ARG A 4 15.33 -10.31 -2.04
C ARG A 4 14.10 -11.20 -2.05
N LYS A 5 14.28 -12.51 -2.25
CA LYS A 5 13.18 -13.48 -2.26
C LYS A 5 12.55 -13.62 -0.88
N ILE A 6 13.36 -13.54 0.19
CA ILE A 6 12.85 -13.55 1.57
C ILE A 6 11.95 -12.33 1.79
N LEU A 7 12.43 -11.12 1.47
CA LEU A 7 11.66 -9.89 1.65
C LEU A 7 10.38 -9.89 0.80
N GLY A 8 10.48 -10.33 -0.46
CA GLY A 8 9.31 -10.49 -1.32
C GLY A 8 8.28 -11.47 -0.74
N ALA A 9 8.73 -12.62 -0.24
CA ALA A 9 7.86 -13.60 0.40
C ALA A 9 7.20 -13.04 1.67
N ILE A 10 7.95 -12.32 2.52
CA ILE A 10 7.41 -11.66 3.71
C ILE A 10 6.31 -10.67 3.34
N PHE A 11 6.56 -9.79 2.35
CA PHE A 11 5.56 -8.81 1.90
C PHE A 11 4.30 -9.48 1.36
N ILE A 12 4.45 -10.54 0.56
CA ILE A 12 3.33 -11.34 0.07
C ILE A 12 2.54 -11.94 1.24
N THR A 13 3.20 -12.57 2.20
CA THR A 13 2.53 -13.19 3.36
C THR A 13 1.77 -12.15 4.18
N ILE A 14 2.39 -11.01 4.50
CA ILE A 14 1.73 -9.92 5.24
C ILE A 14 0.50 -9.42 4.49
N SER A 15 0.63 -9.17 3.18
CA SER A 15 -0.45 -8.64 2.35
C SER A 15 -1.64 -9.60 2.25
N ILE A 16 -1.41 -10.92 2.15
CA ILE A 16 -2.47 -11.92 2.08
C ILE A 16 -3.18 -12.04 3.43
N ILE A 17 -2.43 -12.07 4.55
CA ILE A 17 -3.02 -12.21 5.89
C ILE A 17 -3.86 -10.99 6.22
N LEU A 18 -3.30 -9.79 6.10
CA LEU A 18 -4.04 -8.55 6.39
C LEU A 18 -5.15 -8.31 5.38
N GLY A 19 -4.92 -8.62 4.09
CA GLY A 19 -5.94 -8.55 3.05
C GLY A 19 -7.14 -9.43 3.37
N GLY A 20 -6.91 -10.67 3.83
CA GLY A 20 -7.98 -11.56 4.29
C GLY A 20 -8.73 -11.01 5.50
N ILE A 21 -8.02 -10.42 6.48
CA ILE A 21 -8.65 -9.79 7.65
C ILE A 21 -9.54 -8.62 7.23
N PHE A 22 -9.04 -7.70 6.41
CA PHE A 22 -9.80 -6.54 5.98
C PHE A 22 -10.95 -6.91 5.05
N PHE A 23 -10.76 -7.88 4.16
CA PHE A 23 -11.81 -8.38 3.29
C PHE A 23 -12.99 -8.95 4.10
N ASN A 24 -12.70 -9.72 5.16
CA ASN A 24 -13.73 -10.23 6.06
C ASN A 24 -14.40 -9.13 6.91
N GLY A 25 -13.77 -7.97 7.06
CA GLY A 25 -14.32 -6.82 7.76
C GLY A 25 -15.28 -5.96 6.92
N ILE A 26 -15.40 -6.21 5.61
CA ILE A 26 -16.27 -5.42 4.73
C ILE A 26 -17.73 -5.71 5.04
N SER A 27 -18.49 -4.66 5.33
CA SER A 27 -19.92 -4.73 5.56
C SER A 27 -20.68 -4.42 4.27
N TYR A 28 -21.38 -5.41 3.73
CA TYR A 28 -22.19 -5.25 2.53
C TYR A 28 -23.56 -4.63 2.86
N PRO A 29 -23.93 -3.52 2.20
CA PRO A 29 -25.20 -2.87 2.46
C PRO A 29 -26.38 -3.72 1.96
N VAL A 30 -27.49 -3.65 2.69
CA VAL A 30 -28.78 -4.22 2.28
C VAL A 30 -29.49 -3.19 1.41
N GLY A 31 -29.72 -3.54 0.13
CA GLY A 31 -30.32 -2.63 -0.87
C GLY A 31 -29.29 -1.85 -1.69
N LEU A 32 -29.75 -1.18 -2.76
CA LEU A 32 -28.87 -0.50 -3.72
C LEU A 32 -28.32 0.82 -3.19
N ASP A 33 -29.06 1.55 -2.36
CA ASP A 33 -28.69 2.90 -1.90
C ASP A 33 -27.37 2.92 -1.13
N GLY A 34 -27.06 1.86 -0.37
CA GLY A 34 -25.83 1.77 0.40
C GLY A 34 -24.57 1.65 -0.48
N TYR A 35 -24.69 1.10 -1.69
CA TYR A 35 -23.56 0.98 -2.61
C TYR A 35 -23.12 2.34 -3.18
N PHE A 36 -24.00 3.33 -3.19
CA PHE A 36 -23.70 4.68 -3.67
C PHE A 36 -23.16 5.62 -2.58
N LYS A 37 -22.91 5.12 -1.37
CA LYS A 37 -22.36 5.91 -0.26
C LYS A 37 -20.83 5.81 -0.24
N ALA A 38 -20.16 6.95 -0.08
CA ALA A 38 -18.71 7.04 0.14
C ALA A 38 -18.22 6.07 1.24
N ALA A 39 -18.94 6.03 2.37
CA ALA A 39 -18.62 5.15 3.50
C ALA A 39 -18.54 3.65 3.15
N TYR A 40 -19.21 3.19 2.08
CA TYR A 40 -19.05 1.82 1.61
C TYR A 40 -17.68 1.62 0.95
N TYR A 41 -17.26 2.55 0.08
CA TYR A 41 -15.97 2.48 -0.61
C TYR A 41 -14.79 2.70 0.33
N ASN A 42 -14.95 3.50 1.39
CA ASN A 42 -13.85 3.80 2.30
C ASN A 42 -13.34 2.56 3.06
N GLN A 43 -14.18 1.55 3.23
CA GLN A 43 -13.80 0.25 3.81
C GLN A 43 -12.76 -0.50 2.97
N PHE A 44 -12.62 -0.17 1.68
CA PHE A 44 -11.66 -0.80 0.78
C PHE A 44 -10.28 -0.15 0.81
N GLY A 45 -10.09 1.00 1.47
CA GLY A 45 -8.78 1.66 1.60
C GLY A 45 -7.68 0.74 2.15
N PRO A 46 -7.89 0.10 3.33
CA PRO A 46 -6.93 -0.88 3.86
C PRO A 46 -6.66 -2.05 2.91
N LEU A 47 -7.67 -2.49 2.14
CA LEU A 47 -7.51 -3.55 1.15
C LEU A 47 -6.67 -3.10 -0.06
N ALA A 48 -6.82 -1.84 -0.50
CA ALA A 48 -6.00 -1.27 -1.56
C ALA A 48 -4.52 -1.27 -1.19
N ILE A 49 -4.18 -0.90 0.04
CA ILE A 49 -2.80 -0.95 0.57
C ILE A 49 -2.27 -2.38 0.59
N CYS A 50 -3.09 -3.38 0.96
CA CYS A 50 -2.72 -4.79 0.86
C CYS A 50 -2.41 -5.20 -0.58
N VAL A 51 -3.22 -4.76 -1.54
CA VAL A 51 -3.00 -5.06 -2.97
C VAL A 51 -1.69 -4.44 -3.46
N GLU A 52 -1.39 -3.19 -3.09
CA GLU A 52 -0.13 -2.54 -3.41
C GLU A 52 1.08 -3.31 -2.84
N LEU A 53 1.01 -3.71 -1.56
CA LEU A 53 2.05 -4.53 -0.92
C LEU A 53 2.22 -5.90 -1.58
N LEU A 54 1.11 -6.53 -1.98
CA LEU A 54 1.13 -7.82 -2.67
C LEU A 54 1.88 -7.71 -4.00
N PHE A 55 1.53 -6.72 -4.84
CA PHE A 55 2.23 -6.51 -6.11
C PHE A 55 3.69 -6.12 -5.91
N ALA A 56 3.99 -5.29 -4.92
CA ALA A 56 5.36 -4.95 -4.55
C ALA A 56 6.16 -6.20 -4.15
N GLY A 57 5.59 -7.07 -3.31
CA GLY A 57 6.20 -8.33 -2.88
C GLY A 57 6.42 -9.32 -4.03
N VAL A 58 5.41 -9.52 -4.89
CA VAL A 58 5.51 -10.40 -6.07
C VAL A 58 6.59 -9.91 -7.02
N TYR A 59 6.59 -8.62 -7.36
CA TYR A 59 7.60 -8.05 -8.27
C TYR A 59 9.00 -8.13 -7.68
N LEU A 60 9.15 -7.87 -6.38
CA LEU A 60 10.41 -8.04 -5.66
C LEU A 60 10.91 -9.49 -5.72
N TYR A 61 10.02 -10.46 -5.49
CA TYR A 61 10.34 -11.88 -5.52
C TYR A 61 10.90 -12.32 -6.88
N ILE A 62 10.19 -11.98 -7.96
CA ILE A 62 10.54 -12.38 -9.34
C ILE A 62 11.60 -11.47 -10.00
N LYS A 63 12.08 -10.41 -9.32
CA LYS A 63 13.00 -9.41 -9.87
C LYS A 63 12.43 -8.66 -11.09
N HIS A 64 11.17 -8.24 -11.01
CA HIS A 64 10.51 -7.55 -12.11
C HIS A 64 11.01 -6.10 -12.27
N ARG A 65 11.00 -5.56 -13.50
CA ARG A 65 11.43 -4.17 -13.79
C ARG A 65 10.60 -3.10 -13.06
N LYS A 66 9.34 -3.41 -12.72
CA LYS A 66 8.42 -2.49 -12.04
C LYS A 66 8.57 -2.50 -10.50
N THR A 67 9.46 -3.33 -9.95
CA THR A 67 9.63 -3.51 -8.49
C THR A 67 9.79 -2.18 -7.75
N ASN A 68 10.69 -1.32 -8.22
CA ASN A 68 10.98 -0.06 -7.52
C ASN A 68 9.77 0.88 -7.52
N PHE A 69 9.03 0.94 -8.63
CA PHE A 69 7.82 1.75 -8.72
C PHE A 69 6.73 1.25 -7.78
N THR A 70 6.47 -0.06 -7.74
CA THR A 70 5.42 -0.61 -6.87
C THR A 70 5.80 -0.53 -5.39
N LEU A 71 7.08 -0.69 -5.04
CA LEU A 71 7.58 -0.46 -3.69
C LEU A 71 7.42 1.00 -3.25
N ALA A 72 7.76 1.95 -4.13
CA ALA A 72 7.60 3.37 -3.84
C ALA A 72 6.13 3.77 -3.73
N LEU A 73 5.27 3.24 -4.60
CA LEU A 73 3.83 3.45 -4.56
C LEU A 73 3.26 3.03 -3.20
N PHE A 74 3.45 1.76 -2.83
CA PHE A 74 3.02 1.24 -1.54
C PHE A 74 3.54 2.08 -0.37
N ALA A 75 4.82 2.45 -0.41
CA ALA A 75 5.43 3.24 0.65
C ALA A 75 4.80 4.64 0.77
N PHE A 76 4.56 5.33 -0.36
CA PHE A 76 3.94 6.64 -0.35
C PHE A 76 2.49 6.58 0.13
N THR A 77 1.67 5.66 -0.39
CA THR A 77 0.28 5.46 0.05
C THR A 77 0.23 5.26 1.57
N THR A 78 1.04 4.34 2.09
CA THR A 78 1.09 4.01 3.52
C THR A 78 1.59 5.17 4.39
N ILE A 79 2.58 5.93 3.95
CA ILE A 79 3.14 7.05 4.72
C ILE A 79 2.18 8.26 4.69
N LEU A 80 1.47 8.45 3.58
CA LEU A 80 0.54 9.57 3.43
C LEU A 80 -0.70 9.42 4.31
N ASP A 81 -1.20 8.22 4.56
CA ASP A 81 -2.36 7.99 5.44
C ASP A 81 -2.22 8.67 6.82
N PRO A 82 -1.19 8.40 7.65
CA PRO A 82 -1.04 9.06 8.94
C PRO A 82 -0.69 10.56 8.80
N VAL A 83 0.00 10.96 7.73
CA VAL A 83 0.32 12.38 7.47
C VAL A 83 -0.96 13.17 7.21
N PHE A 84 -1.85 12.68 6.35
CA PHE A 84 -3.12 13.33 6.03
C PHE A 84 -4.09 13.27 7.20
N SER A 85 -4.10 12.15 7.94
CA SER A 85 -4.90 12.02 9.17
C SER A 85 -4.48 13.04 10.24
N THR A 86 -3.17 13.23 10.46
CA THR A 86 -2.67 14.23 11.42
C THR A 86 -2.85 15.68 10.95
N MET A 87 -2.90 15.92 9.64
CA MET A 87 -3.26 17.22 9.05
C MET A 87 -4.78 17.51 9.11
N GLY A 88 -5.60 16.53 9.50
CA GLY A 88 -7.06 16.67 9.60
C GLY A 88 -7.79 16.59 8.25
N LEU A 89 -7.18 16.00 7.22
CA LEU A 89 -7.83 15.83 5.91
C LEU A 89 -8.90 14.72 5.94
N PHE A 90 -8.65 13.63 6.67
CA PHE A 90 -9.58 12.53 6.87
C PHE A 90 -9.21 11.72 8.12
N THR A 91 -10.04 10.74 8.51
CA THR A 91 -9.69 9.77 9.56
C THR A 91 -9.22 8.47 8.94
N SER A 92 -8.03 8.01 9.32
CA SER A 92 -7.48 6.73 8.86
C SER A 92 -8.42 5.56 9.19
N GLN A 93 -8.70 4.74 8.19
CA GLN A 93 -9.48 3.49 8.35
C GLN A 93 -8.60 2.32 8.82
N LEU A 94 -7.28 2.50 8.89
CA LEU A 94 -6.36 1.47 9.33
C LEU A 94 -6.37 1.32 10.85
N PRO A 95 -6.54 0.10 11.38
CA PRO A 95 -6.29 -0.14 12.79
C PRO A 95 -4.80 0.03 13.09
N ILE A 96 -4.49 0.51 14.30
CA ILE A 96 -3.12 0.90 14.70
C ILE A 96 -2.09 -0.23 14.48
N TYR A 97 -2.45 -1.48 14.75
CA TYR A 97 -1.54 -2.61 14.56
C TYR A 97 -1.12 -2.78 13.08
N ALA A 98 -2.05 -2.55 12.15
CA ALA A 98 -1.78 -2.66 10.72
C ALA A 98 -1.00 -1.45 10.22
N LEU A 99 -1.34 -0.25 10.70
CA LEU A 99 -0.61 0.97 10.40
C LEU A 99 0.87 0.84 10.76
N VAL A 100 1.19 0.40 11.98
CA VAL A 100 2.58 0.22 12.43
C VAL A 100 3.31 -0.81 11.56
N LEU A 101 2.67 -1.95 11.28
CA LEU A 101 3.27 -2.99 10.46
C LEU A 101 3.52 -2.53 9.02
N PHE A 102 2.55 -1.87 8.40
CA PHE A 102 2.70 -1.32 7.05
C PHE A 102 3.76 -0.22 7.01
N LEU A 103 3.84 0.66 8.02
CA LEU A 103 4.89 1.68 8.08
C LEU A 103 6.28 1.05 8.14
N CYS A 104 6.49 -0.02 8.90
CA CYS A 104 7.75 -0.76 8.87
C CYS A 104 8.05 -1.30 7.46
N CYS A 105 7.07 -1.90 6.80
CA CYS A 105 7.22 -2.37 5.41
C CYS A 105 7.47 -1.21 4.44
N ALA A 106 6.84 -0.05 4.65
CA ALA A 106 6.95 1.13 3.80
C ALA A 106 8.35 1.74 3.88
N LEU A 107 8.93 1.84 5.08
CA LEU A 107 10.31 2.31 5.26
C LEU A 107 11.31 1.39 4.55
N ILE A 108 11.13 0.06 4.68
CA ILE A 108 11.95 -0.92 3.95
C ILE A 108 11.75 -0.77 2.44
N SER A 109 10.50 -0.63 1.99
CA SER A 109 10.16 -0.50 0.57
C SER A 109 10.73 0.76 -0.06
N LEU A 110 10.67 1.89 0.66
CA LEU A 110 11.25 3.15 0.23
C LEU A 110 12.78 3.03 0.15
N TRP A 111 13.42 2.48 1.18
CA TRP A 111 14.85 2.21 1.12
C TRP A 111 15.22 1.33 -0.08
N LEU A 112 14.48 0.25 -0.34
CA LEU A 112 14.71 -0.63 -1.49
C LEU A 112 14.44 0.03 -2.85
N ALA A 113 13.44 0.91 -2.95
CA ALA A 113 13.11 1.58 -4.22
C ALA A 113 14.19 2.59 -4.65
N PHE A 114 14.79 3.28 -3.68
CA PHE A 114 15.84 4.27 -3.91
C PHE A 114 17.26 3.68 -3.87
N SER A 115 17.46 2.55 -3.19
CA SER A 115 18.74 1.83 -3.17
C SER A 115 18.85 0.86 -4.35
N ASN A 116 19.98 0.85 -5.05
CA ASN A 116 20.23 -0.09 -6.15
C ASN A 116 20.66 -1.48 -5.61
N ASN A 117 20.05 -1.94 -4.52
CA ASN A 117 20.56 -3.08 -3.73
C ASN A 117 20.47 -4.43 -4.45
N PHE A 118 19.57 -4.57 -5.43
CA PHE A 118 19.36 -5.83 -6.15
C PHE A 118 19.67 -5.75 -7.64
N SER A 119 20.46 -4.75 -8.04
CA SER A 119 20.82 -4.50 -9.45
C SER A 119 19.58 -4.36 -10.34
N LEU A 120 18.52 -3.75 -9.78
CA LEU A 120 17.25 -3.44 -10.46
C LEU A 120 17.26 -2.00 -11.01
N GLY A 121 18.35 -1.24 -10.78
CA GLY A 121 18.39 0.20 -10.96
C GLY A 121 17.81 0.92 -9.73
N ARG A 122 17.95 2.24 -9.71
CA ARG A 122 17.22 3.11 -8.76
C ARG A 122 15.92 3.55 -9.42
N ILE A 123 14.89 3.85 -8.64
CA ILE A 123 13.74 4.55 -9.17
C ILE A 123 14.17 5.87 -9.80
N THR A 124 13.64 6.18 -10.98
CA THR A 124 13.85 7.47 -11.63
C THR A 124 13.01 8.53 -10.93
N PHE A 125 13.40 9.81 -11.06
CA PHE A 125 12.61 10.91 -10.49
C PHE A 125 11.15 10.90 -10.98
N LEU A 126 10.94 10.68 -12.28
CA LEU A 126 9.59 10.54 -12.86
C LEU A 126 8.83 9.34 -12.27
N GLY A 127 9.51 8.22 -12.03
CA GLY A 127 8.91 7.06 -11.37
C GLY A 127 8.50 7.36 -9.93
N ALA A 128 9.35 8.04 -9.17
CA ALA A 128 9.10 8.43 -7.79
C ALA A 128 7.95 9.43 -7.69
N PHE A 129 7.95 10.46 -8.55
CA PHE A 129 6.87 11.44 -8.63
C PHE A 129 5.54 10.79 -9.06
N GLY A 130 5.58 9.90 -10.05
CA GLY A 130 4.40 9.14 -10.47
C GLY A 130 3.85 8.24 -9.36
N SER A 131 4.71 7.55 -8.61
CA SER A 131 4.27 6.75 -7.46
C SER A 131 3.70 7.59 -6.33
N PHE A 132 4.25 8.79 -6.09
CA PHE A 132 3.74 9.71 -5.08
C PHE A 132 2.34 10.25 -5.46
N LEU A 133 2.17 10.70 -6.72
CA LEU A 133 0.88 11.19 -7.20
C LEU A 133 -0.18 10.08 -7.17
N LEU A 134 0.18 8.87 -7.59
CA LEU A 134 -0.76 7.75 -7.59
C LEU A 134 -1.11 7.32 -6.15
N GLY A 135 -0.14 7.23 -5.25
CA GLY A 135 -0.41 6.92 -3.83
C GLY A 135 -1.29 7.99 -3.16
N THR A 136 -1.05 9.27 -3.47
CA THR A 136 -1.92 10.37 -3.01
C THR A 136 -3.34 10.21 -3.56
N ALA A 137 -3.49 9.86 -4.83
CA ALA A 137 -4.80 9.67 -5.46
C ALA A 137 -5.55 8.48 -4.84
N VAL A 138 -4.86 7.38 -4.53
CA VAL A 138 -5.43 6.21 -3.85
C VAL A 138 -5.92 6.59 -2.45
N GLU A 139 -5.10 7.27 -1.66
CA GLU A 139 -5.46 7.73 -0.31
C GLU A 139 -6.69 8.64 -0.33
N LEU A 140 -6.71 9.65 -1.20
CA LEU A 140 -7.83 10.58 -1.28
C LEU A 140 -9.11 9.89 -1.80
N PHE A 141 -8.99 8.95 -2.73
CA PHE A 141 -10.15 8.22 -3.26
C PHE A 141 -10.85 7.37 -2.20
N PHE A 142 -10.10 6.72 -1.32
CA PHE A 142 -10.66 5.82 -0.31
C PHE A 142 -10.92 6.48 1.04
N ASN A 143 -10.37 7.67 1.33
CA ASN A 143 -10.54 8.28 2.65
C ASN A 143 -11.24 9.64 2.64
N TYR A 144 -11.22 10.38 1.51
CA TYR A 144 -11.76 11.75 1.44
C TYR A 144 -13.06 11.86 0.62
N LEU A 145 -13.15 11.14 -0.50
CA LEU A 145 -14.33 11.09 -1.36
C LEU A 145 -15.42 10.17 -0.79
#